data_AF-A0A7V4Q5D3-F1
#
_entry.id   AF-A0A7V4Q5D3-F1
#
_cell.length_a   1.000
_cell.length_b   1.000
_cell.length_c   1.000
_cell.angle_alpha   90.00
_cell.angle_beta   90.00
_cell.angle_gamma   90.00
#
_symmetry.space_group_name_H-M   'P 1'
#
loop_
_entity.id
_entity.type
_entity.pdbx_description
1 polymer ?
#
loop_
_entity_poly.entity_id
_entity_poly.type
_entity_poly.pdbx_seq_one_letter_code
_entity_poly.pdbx_strand_id
1 'polypeptide(L)'
;DNEMSISENVGALSNLLSRTITSEYVHRAKKELEAFLEGLPMFGRSVLKIAKRAEESLKGLFTPGMLFEAFGFEYIGPIDGHNIPLLLETLENVKRFDDAVLIHVLTKKGKGYPAAEANPSLFHGVGPFDAATGKVLKGKGGAASYTGIFGETIKRLALENDRIVAVTAAMPDGTGLSPFAREFPDRFFDVGIAEQHAVTFAAGLAAEGYRPVVALYSSFLQRGFDQICHDVCLQDLPVIFAIDRAGVVGSDGPTHHGLFDLSYLRHLPGLVVMAPKDENELQHMLVTALSLPGPSAIRYPRGNGLGVPMDQILAPLPLGKGELLRKGKDGAILAIGTMVQPAMQAAAALALEGVELAVMNARFAKPLDGELIVALAGCGLLVTVEENALQGGFGTAVLELLEEQELSSVQVVRLGFPDSFIEQGEQAELKAAYGLDAAGIAESIRQARVGQHTWIPEVDAAAVPASDSKPAPYDSQPAQGLAPISTEGGD
;
A
#
# COMPACT_ATOMS: atom_id res chain seq x y z
N ASP A 1 -19.79 -9.00 -8.00
CA ASP A 1 -19.88 -8.84 -6.54
C ASP A 1 -19.62 -10.19 -5.87
N ASN A 2 -18.75 -10.22 -4.87
CA ASN A 2 -18.52 -11.36 -3.99
C ASN A 2 -18.53 -10.95 -2.51
N GLU A 3 -18.99 -9.71 -2.24
CA GLU A 3 -19.07 -9.06 -0.93
C GLU A 3 -17.71 -8.82 -0.24
N MET A 4 -16.58 -9.05 -0.94
CA MET A 4 -15.23 -8.97 -0.39
C MET A 4 -14.32 -8.08 -1.24
N SER A 5 -13.50 -7.25 -0.58
CA SER A 5 -12.31 -6.62 -1.16
C SER A 5 -11.12 -7.54 -0.84
N ILE A 6 -10.20 -7.12 0.04
CA ILE A 6 -9.29 -8.03 0.75
C ILE A 6 -10.02 -8.56 1.98
N SER A 7 -10.43 -7.63 2.84
CA SER A 7 -11.43 -7.83 3.90
C SER A 7 -12.85 -7.66 3.35
N GLU A 8 -13.87 -7.73 4.22
CA GLU A 8 -15.26 -7.50 3.82
C GLU A 8 -15.43 -6.13 3.14
N ASN A 9 -16.29 -6.04 2.12
CA ASN A 9 -16.56 -4.75 1.48
C ASN A 9 -17.19 -3.77 2.47
N VAL A 10 -16.78 -2.51 2.36
CA VAL A 10 -17.33 -1.40 3.17
C VAL A 10 -17.94 -0.33 2.26
N GLY A 11 -18.75 0.54 2.86
CA GLY A 11 -19.36 1.68 2.17
C GLY A 11 -20.84 1.49 1.81
N ALA A 12 -21.50 2.62 1.52
CA ALA A 12 -22.95 2.67 1.31
C ALA A 12 -23.40 1.85 0.09
N LEU A 13 -22.58 1.78 -0.97
CA LEU A 13 -22.91 1.00 -2.16
C LEU A 13 -22.87 -0.50 -1.86
N SER A 14 -21.88 -1.00 -1.12
CA SER A 14 -21.86 -2.41 -0.70
C SER A 14 -23.10 -2.76 0.13
N ASN A 15 -23.51 -1.88 1.06
CA ASN A 15 -24.76 -2.05 1.81
C ASN A 15 -26.02 -1.99 0.94
N LEU A 16 -26.02 -1.23 -0.16
CA LEU A 16 -27.13 -1.17 -1.11
C LEU A 16 -27.23 -2.45 -1.94
N LEU A 17 -26.07 -3.02 -2.33
CA LEU A 17 -25.98 -4.25 -3.13
C LEU A 17 -26.22 -5.52 -2.30
N SER A 18 -25.71 -5.58 -1.06
CA SER A 18 -25.87 -6.72 -0.14
C SER A 18 -27.25 -6.80 0.50
N ARG A 19 -28.05 -5.71 0.41
CA ARG A 19 -29.48 -5.71 0.75
C ARG A 19 -30.26 -6.55 -0.26
N THR A 20 -30.15 -7.86 -0.10
CA THR A 20 -31.29 -8.74 -0.35
C THR A 20 -32.39 -8.19 0.55
N ILE A 21 -33.41 -7.57 -0.04
CA ILE A 21 -34.51 -6.91 0.66
C ILE A 21 -35.07 -7.91 1.69
N THR A 22 -34.67 -7.81 2.95
CA THR A 22 -35.20 -8.66 4.00
C THR A 22 -36.64 -8.24 4.22
N SER A 23 -37.53 -9.23 4.12
CA SER A 23 -38.97 -9.06 4.20
C SER A 23 -39.41 -8.30 5.46
N GLU A 24 -38.64 -8.34 6.55
CA GLU A 24 -38.94 -7.67 7.81
C GLU A 24 -38.93 -6.14 7.75
N TYR A 25 -37.98 -5.50 7.06
CA TYR A 25 -37.96 -4.04 6.96
C TYR A 25 -39.08 -3.51 6.07
N VAL A 26 -39.38 -4.23 4.98
CA VAL A 26 -40.56 -3.98 4.15
C VAL A 26 -41.83 -4.18 4.96
N HIS A 27 -41.89 -5.22 5.81
CA HIS A 27 -43.04 -5.47 6.68
C HIS A 27 -43.23 -4.39 7.74
N ARG A 28 -42.12 -3.84 8.28
CA ARG A 28 -42.13 -2.80 9.31
C ARG A 28 -42.53 -1.44 8.74
N ALA A 29 -41.94 -1.06 7.60
CA ALA A 29 -42.33 0.15 6.88
C ALA A 29 -43.79 0.08 6.40
N LYS A 30 -44.25 -1.11 5.96
CA LYS A 30 -45.66 -1.35 5.62
C LYS A 30 -46.58 -1.22 6.84
N LYS A 31 -46.19 -1.75 8.00
CA LYS A 31 -46.95 -1.60 9.26
C LYS A 31 -47.03 -0.16 9.73
N GLU A 32 -45.94 0.60 9.63
CA GLU A 32 -45.93 2.02 10.01
C GLU A 32 -46.77 2.88 9.05
N LEU A 33 -46.74 2.56 7.75
CA LEU A 33 -47.60 3.20 6.75
C LEU A 33 -49.08 2.83 6.93
N GLU A 34 -49.39 1.57 7.20
CA GLU A 34 -50.76 1.11 7.52
C GLU A 34 -51.29 1.81 8.79
N ALA A 35 -50.50 1.89 9.86
CA ALA A 35 -50.88 2.58 11.10
C ALA A 35 -51.08 4.10 10.90
N PHE A 36 -50.26 4.73 10.06
CA PHE A 36 -50.42 6.16 9.70
C PHE A 36 -51.69 6.41 8.88
N LEU A 37 -52.01 5.50 7.94
CA LEU A 37 -53.21 5.59 7.10
C LEU A 37 -54.50 5.29 7.88
N GLU A 38 -54.45 4.39 8.87
CA GLU A 38 -55.59 4.07 9.76
C GLU A 38 -55.91 5.23 10.73
N GLY A 39 -54.95 6.10 11.04
CA GLY A 39 -55.13 7.28 11.89
C GLY A 39 -55.81 8.48 11.22
N LEU A 40 -56.06 8.44 9.91
CA LEU A 40 -56.62 9.57 9.16
C LEU A 40 -58.15 9.46 9.01
N PRO A 41 -58.93 10.50 9.40
CA PRO A 41 -60.39 10.47 9.29
C PRO A 41 -60.84 10.49 7.82
N MET A 42 -61.45 9.38 7.41
CA MET A 42 -62.29 9.12 6.22
C MET A 42 -62.37 10.25 5.17
N PHE A 43 -61.37 10.32 4.29
CA PHE A 43 -61.49 10.94 2.96
C PHE A 43 -60.92 10.04 1.86
N GLY A 44 -61.81 9.21 1.29
CA GLY A 44 -61.83 8.85 -0.12
C GLY A 44 -60.78 7.86 -0.65
N ARG A 45 -61.26 6.91 -1.46
CA ARG A 45 -60.49 5.93 -2.27
C ARG A 45 -59.33 6.53 -3.11
N SER A 46 -59.21 7.86 -3.18
CA SER A 46 -58.16 8.60 -3.86
C SER A 46 -56.83 8.64 -3.09
N VAL A 47 -56.83 8.70 -1.75
CA VAL A 47 -55.60 8.67 -0.93
C VAL A 47 -54.95 7.29 -0.99
N LEU A 48 -55.75 6.23 -0.95
CA LEU A 48 -55.28 4.84 -1.10
C LEU A 48 -54.57 4.58 -2.43
N LYS A 49 -55.01 5.22 -3.53
CA LYS A 49 -54.34 5.15 -4.84
C LYS A 49 -53.03 5.94 -4.88
N ILE A 50 -52.98 7.10 -4.22
CA ILE A 50 -51.76 7.92 -4.13
C ILE A 50 -50.74 7.23 -3.21
N ALA A 51 -51.18 6.65 -2.10
CA ALA A 51 -50.36 5.85 -1.20
C ALA A 51 -49.84 4.58 -1.89
N LYS A 52 -50.66 3.86 -2.66
CA LYS A 52 -50.20 2.72 -3.47
C LYS A 52 -49.18 3.14 -4.54
N ARG A 53 -49.38 4.27 -5.22
CA ARG A 53 -48.41 4.80 -6.19
C ARG A 53 -47.12 5.26 -5.52
N ALA A 54 -47.20 5.88 -4.34
CA ALA A 54 -46.03 6.27 -3.56
C ALA A 54 -45.30 5.05 -3.00
N GLU A 55 -46.02 4.00 -2.58
CA GLU A 55 -45.46 2.71 -2.16
C GLU A 55 -44.82 1.95 -3.33
N GLU A 56 -45.44 1.94 -4.52
CA GLU A 56 -44.85 1.39 -5.75
C GLU A 56 -43.65 2.21 -6.24
N SER A 57 -43.68 3.53 -6.09
CA SER A 57 -42.54 4.42 -6.42
C SER A 57 -41.41 4.29 -5.40
N LEU A 58 -41.70 4.15 -4.11
CA LEU A 58 -40.71 3.84 -3.08
C LEU A 58 -40.12 2.45 -3.31
N LYS A 59 -40.95 1.42 -3.54
CA LYS A 59 -40.47 0.06 -3.87
C LYS A 59 -39.66 0.03 -5.16
N GLY A 60 -39.94 0.92 -6.11
CA GLY A 60 -39.13 1.15 -7.31
C GLY A 60 -37.76 1.75 -6.97
N LEU A 61 -37.70 2.77 -6.11
CA LEU A 61 -36.48 3.52 -5.74
C LEU A 61 -35.38 2.70 -5.02
N PHE A 62 -35.61 1.44 -4.65
CA PHE A 62 -34.70 0.66 -3.80
C PHE A 62 -33.98 -0.51 -4.50
N THR A 63 -34.05 -0.65 -5.82
CA THR A 63 -33.25 -1.67 -6.51
C THR A 63 -31.87 -1.14 -6.90
N PRO A 64 -30.79 -1.93 -6.72
CA PRO A 64 -29.45 -1.61 -7.22
C PRO A 64 -29.40 -1.08 -8.66
N GLY A 65 -30.29 -1.57 -9.52
CA GLY A 65 -30.30 -1.24 -10.94
C GLY A 65 -30.53 0.23 -11.25
N MET A 66 -31.43 0.90 -10.52
CA MET A 66 -31.76 2.31 -10.80
C MET A 66 -30.59 3.26 -10.62
N LEU A 67 -29.65 2.96 -9.71
CA LEU A 67 -28.45 3.77 -9.55
C LEU A 67 -27.58 3.71 -10.82
N PHE A 68 -27.41 2.51 -11.38
CA PHE A 68 -26.61 2.31 -12.58
C PHE A 68 -27.33 2.81 -13.83
N GLU A 69 -28.65 2.65 -13.91
CA GLU A 69 -29.49 3.26 -14.94
C GLU A 69 -29.40 4.79 -14.92
N ALA A 70 -29.33 5.41 -13.73
CA ALA A 70 -29.11 6.85 -13.62
C ALA A 70 -27.72 7.30 -14.12
N PHE A 71 -26.72 6.41 -14.10
CA PHE A 71 -25.42 6.63 -14.74
C PHE A 71 -25.42 6.33 -16.25
N GLY A 72 -26.56 5.90 -16.81
CA GLY A 72 -26.72 5.58 -18.22
C GLY A 72 -26.37 4.15 -18.59
N PHE A 73 -26.29 3.23 -17.62
CA PHE A 73 -26.12 1.80 -17.91
C PHE A 73 -27.47 1.08 -18.02
N GLU A 74 -27.59 0.21 -19.00
CA GLU A 74 -28.58 -0.86 -18.94
C GLU A 74 -28.16 -1.86 -17.85
N TYR A 75 -29.02 -2.12 -16.87
CA TYR A 75 -28.68 -2.96 -15.72
C TYR A 75 -29.31 -4.35 -15.81
N ILE A 76 -28.50 -5.40 -15.68
CA ILE A 76 -28.94 -6.79 -15.66
C ILE A 76 -28.41 -7.50 -14.42
N GLY A 77 -29.30 -7.97 -13.54
CA GLY A 77 -28.95 -8.79 -12.38
C GLY A 77 -29.64 -8.38 -11.08
N PRO A 78 -29.17 -8.85 -9.90
CA PRO A 78 -28.06 -9.79 -9.74
C PRO A 78 -28.35 -11.19 -10.32
N ILE A 79 -27.37 -11.81 -10.97
CA ILE A 79 -27.45 -13.22 -11.43
C ILE A 79 -26.40 -14.09 -10.73
N ASP A 80 -26.68 -15.38 -10.56
CA ASP A 80 -25.75 -16.34 -9.96
C ASP A 80 -24.54 -16.59 -10.88
N GLY A 81 -23.38 -16.12 -10.45
CA GLY A 81 -22.11 -16.25 -11.16
C GLY A 81 -21.51 -17.64 -11.17
N HIS A 82 -22.10 -18.60 -10.45
CA HIS A 82 -21.71 -20.01 -10.52
C HIS A 82 -22.61 -20.82 -11.46
N ASN A 83 -23.62 -20.20 -12.06
CA ASN A 83 -24.45 -20.80 -13.09
C ASN A 83 -23.92 -20.45 -14.48
N ILE A 84 -22.95 -21.24 -14.96
CA ILE A 84 -22.28 -21.03 -16.25
C ILE A 84 -23.27 -20.98 -17.44
N PRO A 85 -24.27 -21.88 -17.56
CA PRO A 85 -25.27 -21.77 -18.63
C PRO A 85 -26.01 -20.42 -18.66
N LEU A 86 -26.47 -19.94 -17.50
CA LEU A 86 -27.16 -18.64 -17.38
C LEU A 86 -26.24 -17.47 -17.75
N LEU A 87 -24.97 -17.52 -17.33
CA LEU A 87 -23.98 -16.49 -17.68
C LEU A 87 -23.73 -16.44 -19.19
N LEU A 88 -23.54 -17.59 -19.84
CA LEU A 88 -23.32 -17.66 -21.27
C LEU A 88 -24.52 -17.12 -22.05
N GLU A 89 -25.73 -17.51 -21.68
CA GLU A 89 -26.97 -16.99 -22.29
C GLU A 89 -27.08 -15.48 -22.12
N THR A 90 -26.83 -14.96 -20.92
CA THR A 90 -26.89 -13.53 -20.62
C THR A 90 -25.87 -12.75 -21.45
N LEU A 91 -24.62 -13.23 -21.50
CA LEU A 91 -23.55 -12.59 -22.28
C LEU A 91 -23.84 -12.60 -23.79
N GLU A 92 -24.38 -13.70 -24.34
CA GLU A 92 -24.75 -13.77 -25.76
C GLU A 92 -25.91 -12.83 -26.13
N ASN A 93 -26.85 -12.61 -25.20
CA ASN A 93 -27.93 -11.66 -25.39
C ASN A 93 -27.43 -10.21 -25.34
N VAL A 94 -26.57 -9.88 -24.37
CA VAL A 94 -26.02 -8.53 -24.16
C VAL A 94 -25.13 -8.07 -25.30
N LYS A 95 -24.42 -8.98 -25.99
CA LYS A 95 -23.63 -8.64 -27.19
C LYS A 95 -24.42 -7.95 -28.31
N ARG A 96 -25.75 -8.03 -28.29
CA ARG A 96 -26.64 -7.44 -29.29
C ARG A 96 -27.12 -6.03 -28.93
N PHE A 97 -26.75 -5.53 -27.75
CA PHE A 97 -27.19 -4.23 -27.25
C PHE A 97 -26.21 -3.17 -27.77
N ASP A 98 -26.74 -2.01 -28.15
CA ASP A 98 -25.94 -0.87 -28.62
C ASP A 98 -25.49 0.04 -27.45
N ASP A 99 -26.09 -0.14 -26.27
CA ASP A 99 -25.84 0.65 -25.06
C ASP A 99 -24.81 0.01 -24.12
N ALA A 100 -24.29 0.80 -23.17
CA ALA A 100 -23.42 0.29 -22.11
C ALA A 100 -24.21 -0.55 -21.10
N VAL A 101 -23.87 -1.83 -20.95
CA VAL A 101 -24.59 -2.76 -20.07
C VAL A 101 -23.77 -3.11 -18.84
N LEU A 102 -24.35 -2.98 -17.65
CA LEU A 102 -23.81 -3.49 -16.39
C LEU A 102 -24.51 -4.81 -16.03
N ILE A 103 -23.77 -5.91 -16.13
CA ILE A 103 -24.23 -7.22 -15.65
C ILE A 103 -23.74 -7.43 -14.22
N HIS A 104 -24.65 -7.39 -13.25
CA HIS A 104 -24.36 -7.64 -11.86
C HIS A 104 -24.34 -9.15 -11.59
N VAL A 105 -23.14 -9.70 -11.43
CA VAL A 105 -22.92 -11.13 -11.15
C VAL A 105 -22.53 -11.34 -9.69
N LEU A 106 -23.24 -12.23 -8.98
CA LEU A 106 -22.93 -12.65 -7.62
C LEU A 106 -22.03 -13.88 -7.63
N THR A 107 -20.90 -13.81 -6.94
CA THR A 107 -19.93 -14.91 -6.82
C THR A 107 -19.56 -15.13 -5.37
N LYS A 108 -18.76 -16.17 -5.10
CA LYS A 108 -18.27 -16.49 -3.75
C LYS A 108 -16.75 -16.55 -3.81
N LYS A 109 -16.07 -15.71 -3.02
CA LYS A 109 -14.61 -15.70 -2.96
C LYS A 109 -14.10 -17.07 -2.45
N GLY A 110 -13.14 -17.65 -3.17
CA GLY A 110 -12.63 -19.00 -2.88
C GLY A 110 -13.52 -20.17 -3.33
N LYS A 111 -14.58 -19.93 -4.12
CA LYS A 111 -15.52 -20.97 -4.57
C LYS A 111 -14.78 -22.21 -5.09
N GLY A 112 -15.22 -23.38 -4.63
CA GLY A 112 -14.66 -24.68 -5.04
C GLY A 112 -13.56 -25.18 -4.13
N TYR A 113 -13.09 -24.36 -3.19
CA TYR A 113 -12.13 -24.76 -2.16
C TYR A 113 -12.63 -24.39 -0.76
N PRO A 114 -13.16 -25.36 0.02
CA PRO A 114 -13.84 -25.08 1.29
C PRO A 114 -13.03 -24.25 2.30
N ALA A 115 -11.70 -24.43 2.35
CA ALA A 115 -10.85 -23.64 3.25
C ALA A 115 -10.77 -22.16 2.86
N ALA A 116 -10.71 -21.86 1.55
CA ALA A 116 -10.75 -20.49 1.04
C ALA A 116 -12.14 -19.87 1.11
N GLU A 117 -13.20 -20.65 0.89
CA GLU A 117 -14.58 -20.17 1.10
C GLU A 117 -14.85 -19.80 2.55
N ALA A 118 -14.26 -20.52 3.51
CA ALA A 118 -14.40 -20.26 4.94
C ALA A 118 -13.51 -19.10 5.43
N ASN A 119 -12.36 -18.86 4.79
CA ASN A 119 -11.41 -17.81 5.18
C ASN A 119 -10.92 -17.00 3.96
N PRO A 120 -11.82 -16.30 3.25
CA PRO A 120 -11.50 -15.66 1.97
C PRO A 120 -10.44 -14.55 2.07
N SER A 121 -10.35 -13.85 3.21
CA SER A 121 -9.33 -12.83 3.45
C SER A 121 -7.93 -13.45 3.59
N LEU A 122 -7.81 -14.55 4.34
CA LEU A 122 -6.55 -15.28 4.50
C LEU A 122 -6.05 -15.82 3.16
N PHE A 123 -6.96 -16.41 2.38
CA PHE A 123 -6.66 -16.99 1.07
C PHE A 123 -6.52 -15.97 -0.06
N HIS A 124 -6.68 -14.68 0.21
CA HIS A 124 -6.39 -13.63 -0.76
C HIS A 124 -4.88 -13.52 -1.06
N GLY A 125 -4.03 -13.81 -0.07
CA GLY A 125 -2.57 -13.74 -0.19
C GLY A 125 -1.89 -14.73 0.76
N VAL A 126 -2.33 -15.99 0.73
CA VAL A 126 -1.84 -17.04 1.65
C VAL A 126 -0.43 -17.47 1.30
N GLY A 127 0.43 -17.59 2.32
CA GLY A 127 1.74 -18.24 2.16
C GLY A 127 1.60 -19.75 1.91
N PRO A 128 2.71 -20.50 1.79
CA PRO A 128 2.65 -21.95 1.59
C PRO A 128 1.72 -22.65 2.59
N PHE A 129 0.80 -23.47 2.08
CA PHE A 129 -0.22 -24.16 2.87
C PHE A 129 -0.40 -25.60 2.37
N ASP A 130 -0.89 -26.46 3.24
CA ASP A 130 -1.28 -27.82 2.86
C ASP A 130 -2.59 -27.76 2.06
N ALA A 131 -2.53 -28.12 0.77
CA ALA A 131 -3.66 -28.00 -0.15
C ALA A 131 -4.87 -28.88 0.24
N ALA A 132 -4.65 -30.02 0.90
CA ALA A 132 -5.73 -30.92 1.31
C ALA A 132 -6.51 -30.38 2.53
N THR A 133 -5.80 -29.72 3.45
CA THR A 133 -6.37 -29.28 4.73
C THR A 133 -6.61 -27.77 4.81
N GLY A 134 -6.02 -26.98 3.92
CA GLY A 134 -6.06 -25.52 3.95
C GLY A 134 -5.25 -24.90 5.09
N LYS A 135 -4.45 -25.70 5.81
CA LYS A 135 -3.64 -25.21 6.93
C LYS A 135 -2.38 -24.55 6.39
N VAL A 136 -2.21 -23.27 6.71
CA VAL A 136 -0.98 -22.54 6.44
C VAL A 136 0.18 -23.25 7.12
N LEU A 137 1.22 -23.56 6.35
CA LEU A 137 2.44 -24.15 6.88
C LEU A 137 3.08 -23.10 7.78
N LYS A 138 3.33 -23.45 9.04
CA LYS A 138 4.06 -22.54 9.94
C LYS A 138 5.42 -22.26 9.32
N GLY A 139 5.73 -20.98 9.15
CA GLY A 139 7.10 -20.56 8.88
C GLY A 139 8.04 -21.12 9.95
N LYS A 140 9.29 -21.37 9.57
CA LYS A 140 10.36 -21.58 10.56
C LYS A 140 10.33 -20.36 11.48
N GLY A 141 10.22 -20.56 12.80
CA GLY A 141 10.10 -19.46 13.76
C GLY A 141 11.14 -18.35 13.53
N GLY A 142 10.83 -17.14 13.96
CA GLY A 142 11.67 -15.96 13.70
C GLY A 142 11.11 -14.70 14.32
N ALA A 143 11.77 -13.57 14.04
CA ALA A 143 11.33 -12.25 14.46
C ALA A 143 9.92 -11.93 13.92
N ALA A 144 9.20 -11.06 14.63
CA ALA A 144 7.90 -10.58 14.17
C ALA A 144 8.04 -9.79 12.86
N SER A 145 6.96 -9.73 12.08
CA SER A 145 6.89 -8.90 10.88
C SER A 145 6.88 -7.41 11.24
N TYR A 146 7.41 -6.56 10.35
CA TYR A 146 7.31 -5.11 10.50
C TYR A 146 5.84 -4.67 10.66
N THR A 147 4.94 -5.27 9.88
CA THR A 147 3.48 -5.10 10.01
C THR A 147 2.95 -5.45 11.39
N GLY A 148 3.40 -6.57 11.96
CA GLY A 148 2.99 -6.99 13.31
C GLY A 148 3.52 -6.06 14.39
N ILE A 149 4.77 -5.60 14.25
CA ILE A 149 5.41 -4.65 15.16
C ILE A 149 4.72 -3.29 15.11
N PHE A 150 4.41 -2.78 13.92
CA PHE A 150 3.60 -1.58 13.73
C PHE A 150 2.25 -1.72 14.44
N GLY A 151 1.51 -2.80 14.14
CA GLY A 151 0.17 -3.05 14.68
C GLY A 151 0.14 -3.14 16.21
N GLU A 152 1.10 -3.84 16.82
CA GLU A 152 1.19 -3.93 18.27
C GLU A 152 1.59 -2.58 18.90
N THR A 153 2.50 -1.85 18.25
CA THR A 153 2.98 -0.57 18.75
C THR A 153 1.91 0.51 18.71
N ILE A 154 1.20 0.69 17.59
CA ILE A 154 0.12 1.67 17.50
C ILE A 154 -1.01 1.35 18.49
N LYS A 155 -1.35 0.07 18.66
CA LYS A 155 -2.33 -0.37 19.65
C LYS A 155 -1.88 -0.01 21.07
N ARG A 156 -0.62 -0.29 21.43
CA ARG A 156 -0.06 0.10 22.73
C ARG A 156 -0.13 1.62 22.95
N LEU A 157 0.27 2.42 21.96
CA LEU A 157 0.26 3.87 22.06
C LEU A 157 -1.16 4.43 22.19
N ALA A 158 -2.13 3.83 21.53
CA ALA A 158 -3.53 4.24 21.60
C ALA A 158 -4.22 3.89 22.93
N LEU A 159 -3.64 3.01 23.77
CA LEU A 159 -4.10 2.82 25.15
C LEU A 159 -3.84 4.07 26.01
N GLU A 160 -2.79 4.82 25.70
CA GLU A 160 -2.35 5.99 26.48
C GLU A 160 -2.77 7.32 25.83
N ASN A 161 -3.22 7.29 24.57
CA ASN A 161 -3.61 8.46 23.81
C ASN A 161 -4.93 8.21 23.06
N ASP A 162 -6.01 8.85 23.53
CA ASP A 162 -7.36 8.76 22.98
C ASP A 162 -7.51 9.43 21.61
N ARG A 163 -6.60 10.35 21.26
CA ARG A 163 -6.61 11.08 19.98
C ARG A 163 -6.09 10.27 18.79
N ILE A 164 -5.45 9.13 19.03
CA ILE A 164 -4.94 8.28 17.95
C ILE A 164 -6.12 7.60 17.26
N VAL A 165 -6.22 7.80 15.94
CA VAL A 165 -7.23 7.19 15.06
C VAL A 165 -6.50 6.44 13.96
N ALA A 166 -6.87 5.19 13.69
CA ALA A 166 -6.26 4.39 12.64
C ALA A 166 -7.16 4.36 11.39
N VAL A 167 -6.58 4.66 10.23
CA VAL A 167 -7.29 4.68 8.95
C VAL A 167 -6.59 3.74 7.97
N THR A 168 -7.35 2.94 7.24
CA THR A 168 -6.82 2.11 6.14
C THR A 168 -7.79 2.07 4.96
N ALA A 169 -7.31 1.61 3.82
CA ALA A 169 -8.09 1.42 2.60
C ALA A 169 -8.21 -0.08 2.29
N ALA A 170 -9.25 -0.73 2.81
CA ALA A 170 -9.58 -2.16 2.62
C ALA A 170 -8.50 -3.17 3.07
N MET A 171 -7.49 -2.76 3.85
CA MET A 171 -6.31 -3.57 4.18
C MET A 171 -6.01 -3.76 5.68
N PRO A 172 -6.99 -3.94 6.59
CA PRO A 172 -6.68 -4.02 8.04
C PRO A 172 -5.73 -5.16 8.40
N ASP A 173 -5.86 -6.34 7.76
CA ASP A 173 -4.93 -7.45 7.98
C ASP A 173 -3.57 -7.17 7.33
N GLY A 174 -3.59 -6.61 6.11
CA GLY A 174 -2.40 -6.28 5.34
C GLY A 174 -1.50 -5.28 6.05
N THR A 175 -2.09 -4.28 6.71
CA THR A 175 -1.37 -3.20 7.39
C THR A 175 -1.25 -3.40 8.90
N GLY A 176 -1.71 -4.54 9.43
CA GLY A 176 -1.56 -4.89 10.85
C GLY A 176 -2.51 -4.15 11.79
N LEU A 177 -3.57 -3.54 11.25
CA LEU A 177 -4.57 -2.79 12.02
C LEU A 177 -5.73 -3.64 12.55
N SER A 178 -5.87 -4.92 12.15
CA SER A 178 -6.93 -5.79 12.68
C SER A 178 -6.96 -5.90 14.21
N PRO A 179 -5.83 -6.02 14.93
CA PRO A 179 -5.84 -5.94 16.41
C PRO A 179 -6.32 -4.59 16.94
N PHE A 180 -5.93 -3.48 16.29
CA PHE A 180 -6.37 -2.14 16.67
C PHE A 180 -7.89 -1.98 16.47
N ALA A 181 -8.42 -2.43 15.32
CA ALA A 181 -9.84 -2.36 15.01
C ALA A 181 -10.71 -3.11 16.03
N ARG A 182 -10.22 -4.26 16.55
CA ARG A 182 -10.92 -5.02 17.59
C ARG A 182 -10.90 -4.33 18.95
N GLU A 183 -9.78 -3.72 19.31
CA GLU A 183 -9.61 -3.06 20.61
C GLU A 183 -10.29 -1.69 20.66
N PHE A 184 -10.23 -0.93 19.56
CA PHE A 184 -10.71 0.45 19.46
C PHE A 184 -11.62 0.66 18.23
N PRO A 185 -12.79 -0.02 18.18
CA PRO A 185 -13.66 0.03 17.01
C PRO A 185 -14.11 1.45 16.66
N ASP A 186 -14.35 2.31 17.65
CA ASP A 186 -14.79 3.70 17.45
C ASP A 186 -13.67 4.64 16.97
N ARG A 187 -12.41 4.15 16.91
CA ARG A 187 -11.23 4.90 16.46
C ARG A 187 -10.53 4.23 15.28
N PHE A 188 -11.20 3.29 14.63
CA PHE A 188 -10.70 2.62 13.45
C PHE A 188 -11.66 2.86 12.27
N PHE A 189 -11.10 3.24 11.13
CA PHE A 189 -11.87 3.50 9.91
C PHE A 189 -11.25 2.75 8.73
N ASP A 190 -12.05 1.86 8.13
CA ASP A 190 -11.77 1.31 6.81
C ASP A 190 -12.62 2.07 5.78
N VAL A 191 -11.94 2.76 4.86
CA VAL A 191 -12.61 3.57 3.83
C VAL A 191 -12.86 2.83 2.52
N GLY A 192 -12.57 1.52 2.47
CA GLY A 192 -12.60 0.73 1.24
C GLY A 192 -11.39 1.02 0.35
N ILE A 193 -11.41 0.57 -0.91
CA ILE A 193 -10.31 0.79 -1.87
C ILE A 193 -10.38 2.25 -2.40
N ALA A 194 -10.10 3.20 -1.51
CA ALA A 194 -10.19 4.63 -1.75
C ALA A 194 -9.08 5.37 -1.00
N GLU A 195 -7.82 5.19 -1.43
CA GLU A 195 -6.65 5.77 -0.78
C GLU A 195 -6.71 7.30 -0.73
N GLN A 196 -7.24 7.96 -1.77
CA GLN A 196 -7.48 9.42 -1.76
C GLN A 196 -8.38 9.81 -0.59
N HIS A 197 -9.48 9.07 -0.41
CA HIS A 197 -10.42 9.32 0.67
C HIS A 197 -9.77 9.09 2.02
N ALA A 198 -8.95 8.04 2.18
CA ALA A 198 -8.21 7.77 3.42
C ALA A 198 -7.36 8.98 3.85
N VAL A 199 -6.64 9.58 2.91
CA VAL A 199 -5.76 10.72 3.17
C VAL A 199 -6.57 11.98 3.52
N THR A 200 -7.54 12.37 2.70
CA THR A 200 -8.36 13.57 2.97
C THR A 200 -9.22 13.41 4.24
N PHE A 201 -9.72 12.21 4.51
CA PHE A 201 -10.45 11.92 5.75
C PHE A 201 -9.55 12.10 6.97
N ALA A 202 -8.31 11.59 6.92
CA ALA A 202 -7.33 11.82 7.95
C ALA A 202 -6.97 13.31 8.10
N ALA A 203 -6.87 14.07 7.01
CA ALA A 203 -6.67 15.52 7.08
C ALA A 203 -7.79 16.21 7.90
N GLY A 204 -9.06 15.87 7.64
CA GLY A 204 -10.19 16.38 8.41
C GLY A 204 -10.12 16.03 9.91
N LEU A 205 -9.76 14.78 10.23
CA LEU A 205 -9.54 14.37 11.63
C LEU A 205 -8.41 15.17 12.30
N ALA A 206 -7.29 15.36 11.60
CA ALA A 206 -6.15 16.12 12.10
C ALA A 206 -6.50 17.59 12.36
N ALA A 207 -7.30 18.20 11.48
CA ALA A 207 -7.80 19.58 11.65
C ALA A 207 -8.68 19.75 12.90
N GLU A 208 -9.42 18.71 13.29
CA GLU A 208 -10.21 18.66 14.53
C GLU A 208 -9.39 18.24 15.78
N GLY A 209 -8.06 18.14 15.65
CA GLY A 209 -7.15 17.91 16.77
C GLY A 209 -6.87 16.45 17.11
N TYR A 210 -7.31 15.50 16.28
CA TYR A 210 -6.91 14.09 16.37
C TYR A 210 -5.48 13.86 15.84
N ARG A 211 -4.95 12.66 16.08
CA ARG A 211 -3.64 12.18 15.60
C ARG A 211 -3.85 10.96 14.68
N PRO A 212 -4.32 11.18 13.44
CA PRO A 212 -4.64 10.07 12.55
C PRO A 212 -3.37 9.39 12.01
N VAL A 213 -3.40 8.06 11.98
CA VAL A 213 -2.39 7.21 11.37
C VAL A 213 -3.02 6.52 10.15
N VAL A 214 -2.61 6.94 8.97
CA VAL A 214 -3.01 6.35 7.69
C VAL A 214 -2.06 5.21 7.37
N ALA A 215 -2.52 3.97 7.48
CA ALA A 215 -1.74 2.78 7.17
C ALA A 215 -2.10 2.25 5.78
N LEU A 216 -1.13 2.33 4.85
CA LEU A 216 -1.27 1.95 3.45
C LEU A 216 0.04 1.31 2.95
N TYR A 217 -0.02 0.62 1.81
CA TYR A 217 1.19 0.18 1.13
C TYR A 217 1.82 1.34 0.36
N SER A 218 3.15 1.35 0.21
CA SER A 218 3.87 2.37 -0.57
C SER A 218 3.35 2.51 -2.01
N SER A 219 3.05 1.39 -2.68
CA SER A 219 2.50 1.38 -4.04
C SER A 219 1.10 1.99 -4.13
N PHE A 220 0.26 1.79 -3.11
CA PHE A 220 -1.10 2.31 -3.10
C PHE A 220 -1.18 3.76 -2.62
N LEU A 221 -0.24 4.20 -1.75
CA LEU A 221 -0.14 5.59 -1.33
C LEU A 221 0.06 6.56 -2.52
N GLN A 222 0.63 6.08 -3.63
CA GLN A 222 0.74 6.83 -4.88
C GLN A 222 -0.62 7.41 -5.34
N ARG A 223 -1.73 6.71 -5.09
CA ARG A 223 -3.07 7.17 -5.45
C ARG A 223 -3.50 8.40 -4.67
N GLY A 224 -3.00 8.59 -3.45
CA GLY A 224 -3.32 9.71 -2.55
C GLY A 224 -2.34 10.88 -2.62
N PHE A 225 -1.39 10.90 -3.57
CA PHE A 225 -0.30 11.88 -3.61
C PHE A 225 -0.79 13.35 -3.59
N ASP A 226 -1.80 13.68 -4.40
CA ASP A 226 -2.38 15.02 -4.46
C ASP A 226 -3.00 15.42 -3.12
N GLN A 227 -3.68 14.50 -2.44
CA GLN A 227 -4.29 14.71 -1.12
C GLN A 227 -3.21 14.91 -0.04
N ILE A 228 -2.08 14.22 -0.12
CA ILE A 228 -0.95 14.47 0.79
C ILE A 228 -0.42 15.89 0.59
N CYS A 229 -0.26 16.32 -0.67
CA CYS A 229 0.23 17.66 -0.99
C CYS A 229 -0.75 18.75 -0.52
N HIS A 230 -2.00 18.69 -0.97
CA HIS A 230 -2.95 19.78 -0.84
C HIS A 230 -3.77 19.74 0.44
N ASP A 231 -4.20 18.57 0.89
CA ASP A 231 -5.08 18.46 2.06
C ASP A 231 -4.27 18.37 3.35
N VAL A 232 -3.07 17.80 3.30
CA VAL A 232 -2.22 17.57 4.48
C VAL A 232 -1.07 18.57 4.60
N CYS A 233 -0.12 18.55 3.66
CA CYS A 233 1.12 19.32 3.75
C CYS A 233 0.88 20.83 3.68
N LEU A 234 -0.03 21.29 2.81
CA LEU A 234 -0.33 22.72 2.68
C LEU A 234 -0.85 23.35 3.98
N GLN A 235 -1.54 22.56 4.80
CA GLN A 235 -2.08 23.00 6.09
C GLN A 235 -1.20 22.60 7.29
N ASP A 236 -0.03 22.00 7.06
CA ASP A 236 0.88 21.45 8.08
C ASP A 236 0.17 20.53 9.08
N LEU A 237 -0.75 19.68 8.59
CA LEU A 237 -1.58 18.85 9.46
C LEU A 237 -0.82 17.63 9.99
N PRO A 238 -1.01 17.24 11.27
CA PRO A 238 -0.32 16.13 11.92
C PRO A 238 -0.80 14.73 11.50
N VAL A 239 -0.88 14.47 10.20
CA VAL A 239 -1.20 13.14 9.66
C VAL A 239 0.09 12.30 9.63
N ILE A 240 -0.02 11.06 10.13
CA ILE A 240 1.08 10.09 10.11
C ILE A 240 0.79 9.05 9.05
N PHE A 241 1.67 8.93 8.06
CA PHE A 241 1.62 7.89 7.04
C PHE A 241 2.48 6.71 7.47
N ALA A 242 1.84 5.60 7.83
CA ALA A 242 2.50 4.33 8.10
C ALA A 242 2.54 3.53 6.80
N ILE A 243 3.69 3.52 6.14
CA ILE A 243 3.86 3.05 4.77
C ILE A 243 4.48 1.66 4.79
N ASP A 244 3.63 0.65 4.77
CA ASP A 244 4.04 -0.75 4.67
C ASP A 244 4.44 -1.10 3.22
N ARG A 245 5.02 -2.28 2.99
CA ARG A 245 5.40 -2.78 1.64
C ARG A 245 6.31 -1.81 0.87
N ALA A 246 7.11 -1.01 1.57
CA ALA A 246 8.04 -0.10 0.93
C ALA A 246 9.28 -0.86 0.45
N GLY A 247 9.70 -0.64 -0.80
CA GLY A 247 10.74 -1.44 -1.46
C GLY A 247 10.16 -2.54 -2.36
N VAL A 248 10.98 -3.54 -2.70
CA VAL A 248 10.47 -4.68 -3.47
C VAL A 248 9.64 -5.59 -2.57
N VAL A 249 8.44 -5.93 -3.01
CA VAL A 249 7.53 -6.80 -2.26
C VAL A 249 7.68 -8.28 -2.62
N GLY A 250 8.23 -8.54 -3.81
CA GLY A 250 8.57 -9.87 -4.32
C GLY A 250 7.67 -10.29 -5.49
N SER A 251 6.97 -11.41 -5.32
CA SER A 251 6.22 -12.08 -6.39
C SER A 251 5.03 -11.29 -6.96
N ASP A 252 4.53 -10.26 -6.27
CA ASP A 252 3.46 -9.39 -6.78
C ASP A 252 3.94 -8.46 -7.92
N GLY A 253 5.26 -8.32 -8.06
CA GLY A 253 5.89 -7.67 -9.21
C GLY A 253 5.72 -6.15 -9.29
N PRO A 254 5.92 -5.57 -10.49
CA PRO A 254 6.11 -4.14 -10.67
C PRO A 254 4.89 -3.28 -10.31
N THR A 255 3.69 -3.87 -10.31
CA THR A 255 2.46 -3.17 -9.92
C THR A 255 2.37 -2.93 -8.41
N HIS A 256 3.11 -3.68 -7.60
CA HIS A 256 3.04 -3.64 -6.14
C HIS A 256 4.33 -3.18 -5.45
N HIS A 257 5.48 -3.23 -6.13
CA HIS A 257 6.74 -2.75 -5.55
C HIS A 257 6.63 -1.26 -5.19
N GLY A 258 6.92 -0.95 -3.92
CA GLY A 258 6.87 0.39 -3.36
C GLY A 258 8.18 1.15 -3.54
N LEU A 259 8.57 1.45 -4.78
CA LEU A 259 9.92 1.94 -5.11
C LEU A 259 10.03 3.46 -5.22
N PHE A 260 8.96 4.22 -5.01
CA PHE A 260 8.92 5.63 -5.40
C PHE A 260 8.64 6.59 -4.23
N ASP A 261 8.30 6.08 -3.05
CA ASP A 261 7.84 6.90 -1.93
C ASP A 261 8.91 7.85 -1.37
N LEU A 262 10.21 7.48 -1.37
CA LEU A 262 11.24 8.46 -0.98
C LEU A 262 11.32 9.60 -1.99
N SER A 263 11.10 9.33 -3.27
CA SER A 263 11.21 10.32 -4.33
C SER A 263 10.06 11.32 -4.28
N TYR A 264 8.80 10.85 -4.26
CA TYR A 264 7.63 11.74 -4.32
C TYR A 264 7.29 12.37 -2.97
N LEU A 265 7.61 11.75 -1.83
CA LEU A 265 7.30 12.36 -0.52
C LEU A 265 8.32 13.44 -0.13
N ARG A 266 9.60 13.26 -0.48
CA ARG A 266 10.68 14.13 -0.02
C ARG A 266 10.53 15.57 -0.50
N HIS A 267 9.99 15.81 -1.68
CA HIS A 267 9.84 17.18 -2.18
C HIS A 267 8.66 17.94 -1.54
N LEU A 268 7.76 17.27 -0.81
CA LEU A 268 6.60 17.91 -0.18
C LEU A 268 7.02 18.75 1.05
N PRO A 269 6.69 20.05 1.12
CA PRO A 269 7.05 20.91 2.26
C PRO A 269 6.52 20.38 3.60
N GLY A 270 7.28 20.56 4.68
CA GLY A 270 6.89 20.18 6.05
C GLY A 270 6.91 18.67 6.34
N LEU A 271 6.80 17.80 5.32
CA LEU A 271 6.74 16.35 5.52
C LEU A 271 8.07 15.76 6.00
N VAL A 272 8.06 15.13 7.18
CA VAL A 272 9.17 14.33 7.70
C VAL A 272 9.09 12.92 7.10
N VAL A 273 10.19 12.38 6.58
CA VAL A 273 10.25 11.05 5.96
C VAL A 273 11.29 10.19 6.67
N MET A 274 10.83 9.09 7.27
CA MET A 274 11.61 8.17 8.10
C MET A 274 11.60 6.75 7.53
N ALA A 275 12.68 6.01 7.76
CA ALA A 275 12.80 4.60 7.39
C ALA A 275 13.65 3.86 8.44
N PRO A 276 13.07 2.95 9.24
CA PRO A 276 13.76 2.30 10.34
C PRO A 276 14.73 1.23 9.83
N LYS A 277 15.91 1.14 10.46
CA LYS A 277 16.89 0.08 10.15
C LYS A 277 16.44 -1.32 10.59
N ASP A 278 15.59 -1.38 11.62
CA ASP A 278 15.10 -2.60 12.26
C ASP A 278 13.73 -2.38 12.93
N GLU A 279 13.14 -3.46 13.43
CA GLU A 279 11.84 -3.45 14.09
C GLU A 279 11.82 -2.65 15.41
N ASN A 280 12.95 -2.53 16.10
CA ASN A 280 13.01 -1.73 17.33
C ASN A 280 12.97 -0.24 16.97
N GLU A 281 13.71 0.18 15.95
CA GLU A 281 13.68 1.58 15.51
C GLU A 281 12.31 2.00 14.98
N LEU A 282 11.55 1.08 14.36
CA LEU A 282 10.17 1.34 13.91
C LEU A 282 9.27 1.82 15.05
N GLN A 283 9.32 1.19 16.23
CA GLN A 283 8.47 1.60 17.35
C GLN A 283 8.84 2.98 17.90
N HIS A 284 10.13 3.33 17.90
CA HIS A 284 10.60 4.66 18.27
C HIS A 284 10.22 5.72 17.24
N MET A 285 10.23 5.38 15.95
CA MET A 285 9.77 6.27 14.88
C MET A 285 8.29 6.58 14.98
N LEU A 286 7.44 5.63 15.40
CA LEU A 286 6.01 5.90 15.65
C LEU A 286 5.81 6.93 16.77
N VAL A 287 6.56 6.82 17.86
CA VAL A 287 6.52 7.82 18.94
C VAL A 287 7.06 9.17 18.46
N THR A 288 8.12 9.15 17.66
CA THR A 288 8.66 10.36 17.02
C THR A 288 7.58 11.03 16.17
N ALA A 289 6.92 10.31 15.26
CA ALA A 289 5.84 10.81 14.42
C ALA A 289 4.69 11.41 15.23
N LEU A 290 4.27 10.75 16.31
CA LEU A 290 3.21 11.25 17.20
C LEU A 290 3.59 12.54 17.95
N SER A 291 4.89 12.78 18.16
CA SER A 291 5.39 13.99 18.81
C SER A 291 5.53 15.19 17.87
N LEU A 292 5.53 14.96 16.55
CA LEU A 292 5.69 16.03 15.55
C LEU A 292 4.41 16.85 15.40
N PRO A 293 4.50 18.19 15.26
CA PRO A 293 3.33 19.05 15.06
C PRO A 293 2.74 18.95 13.65
N GLY A 294 3.55 18.60 12.65
CA GLY A 294 3.16 18.50 11.24
C GLY A 294 3.18 17.05 10.72
N PRO A 295 3.05 16.87 9.40
CA PRO A 295 2.91 15.54 8.80
C PRO A 295 4.21 14.74 8.82
N SER A 296 4.08 13.42 8.89
CA SER A 296 5.22 12.52 8.83
C SER A 296 4.90 11.21 8.11
N ALA A 297 5.91 10.59 7.53
CA ALA A 297 5.84 9.31 6.86
C ALA A 297 6.91 8.37 7.44
N ILE A 298 6.52 7.13 7.74
CA ILE A 298 7.41 6.06 8.18
C ILE A 298 7.26 4.92 7.18
N ARG A 299 8.29 4.67 6.37
CA ARG A 299 8.30 3.57 5.40
C ARG A 299 8.97 2.32 5.96
N TYR A 300 8.37 1.15 5.79
CA TYR A 300 8.93 -0.12 6.23
C TYR A 300 8.57 -1.27 5.27
N PRO A 301 9.42 -2.31 5.17
CA PRO A 301 9.33 -3.31 4.12
C PRO A 301 8.23 -4.35 4.42
N ARG A 302 7.88 -5.11 3.38
CA ARG A 302 7.21 -6.41 3.56
C ARG A 302 8.23 -7.41 4.09
N GLY A 303 8.03 -7.94 5.29
CA GLY A 303 8.83 -9.06 5.81
C GLY A 303 8.99 -9.07 7.32
N ASN A 304 9.84 -9.98 7.78
CA ASN A 304 10.23 -10.10 9.18
C ASN A 304 11.34 -9.12 9.54
N GLY A 305 11.37 -8.70 10.81
CA GLY A 305 12.49 -7.98 11.39
C GLY A 305 13.76 -8.82 11.49
N LEU A 306 14.82 -8.21 12.01
CA LEU A 306 16.14 -8.82 12.19
C LEU A 306 16.25 -9.70 13.43
N GLY A 307 15.28 -9.65 14.34
CA GLY A 307 15.28 -10.30 15.65
C GLY A 307 16.07 -9.53 16.70
N VAL A 308 16.11 -8.20 16.61
CA VAL A 308 16.86 -7.37 17.57
C VAL A 308 16.14 -7.31 18.92
N PRO A 309 16.86 -7.01 20.02
CA PRO A 309 16.23 -6.71 21.30
C PRO A 309 15.23 -5.55 21.18
N MET A 310 14.03 -5.74 21.72
CA MET A 310 12.95 -4.75 21.70
C MET A 310 12.90 -3.96 23.00
N ASP A 311 13.00 -2.63 22.90
CA ASP A 311 12.88 -1.73 24.02
C ASP A 311 11.44 -1.70 24.56
N GLN A 312 11.33 -1.69 25.88
CA GLN A 312 10.02 -1.61 26.57
C GLN A 312 9.53 -0.18 26.71
N ILE A 313 10.47 0.76 26.90
CA ILE A 313 10.19 2.19 27.04
C ILE A 313 10.44 2.86 25.70
N LEU A 314 9.38 3.41 25.12
CA LEU A 314 9.48 4.12 23.86
C LEU A 314 9.79 5.59 24.09
N ALA A 315 10.72 6.10 23.29
CA ALA A 315 11.14 7.49 23.31
C ALA A 315 11.25 8.02 21.89
N PRO A 316 10.92 9.30 21.65
CA PRO A 316 11.11 9.93 20.36
C PRO A 316 12.61 9.99 20.02
N LEU A 317 12.93 9.76 18.76
CA LEU A 317 14.26 9.95 18.20
C LEU A 317 14.51 11.45 17.97
N PRO A 318 15.75 11.94 18.11
CA PRO A 318 16.08 13.30 17.72
C PRO A 318 15.82 13.51 16.22
N LEU A 319 14.96 14.48 15.89
CA LEU A 319 14.54 14.75 14.52
C LEU A 319 15.74 15.05 13.61
N GLY A 320 15.82 14.36 12.47
CA GLY A 320 16.85 14.61 11.46
C GLY A 320 18.26 14.18 11.87
N LYS A 321 18.42 13.39 12.95
CA LYS A 321 19.74 12.90 13.37
C LYS A 321 19.91 11.43 13.00
N GLY A 322 20.97 11.13 12.26
CA GLY A 322 21.38 9.77 11.89
C GLY A 322 22.13 9.06 13.03
N GLU A 323 22.63 7.86 12.76
CA GLU A 323 23.45 7.09 13.69
C GLU A 323 24.74 6.64 13.00
N LEU A 324 25.89 6.91 13.61
CA LEU A 324 27.14 6.28 13.18
C LEU A 324 27.26 4.90 13.81
N LEU A 325 27.03 3.85 13.04
CA LEU A 325 27.07 2.46 13.50
C LEU A 325 28.47 1.85 13.45
N ARG A 326 29.27 2.27 12.47
CA ARG A 326 30.65 1.81 12.27
C ARG A 326 31.52 3.00 11.93
N LYS A 327 32.72 3.08 12.53
CA LYS A 327 33.76 4.05 12.13
C LYS A 327 34.58 3.48 10.97
N GLY A 328 35.11 4.35 10.15
CA GLY A 328 36.05 4.02 9.08
C GLY A 328 36.79 5.25 8.59
N LYS A 329 37.80 5.05 7.75
CA LYS A 329 38.71 6.09 7.24
C LYS A 329 38.81 6.11 5.72
N ASP A 330 38.40 5.03 5.04
CA ASP A 330 38.58 4.84 3.61
C ASP A 330 37.32 5.21 2.80
N GLY A 331 36.27 5.72 3.47
CA GLY A 331 34.98 6.09 2.88
C GLY A 331 33.83 5.87 3.88
N ALA A 332 32.61 6.21 3.48
CA ALA A 332 31.41 5.97 4.27
C ALA A 332 30.24 5.43 3.44
N ILE A 333 29.48 4.48 4.01
CA ILE A 333 28.21 4.00 3.49
C ILE A 333 27.08 4.70 4.26
N LEU A 334 26.23 5.43 3.55
CA LEU A 334 25.03 6.09 4.05
C LEU A 334 23.84 5.22 3.63
N ALA A 335 23.32 4.41 4.55
CA ALA A 335 22.24 3.48 4.24
C ALA A 335 20.95 3.91 4.93
N ILE A 336 19.82 3.71 4.25
CA ILE A 336 18.50 4.06 4.76
C ILE A 336 17.59 2.83 4.85
N GLY A 337 16.86 2.71 5.97
CA GLY A 337 15.94 1.61 6.21
C GLY A 337 16.60 0.23 6.18
N THR A 338 15.99 -0.71 5.46
CA THR A 338 16.45 -2.09 5.29
C THR A 338 17.85 -2.24 4.73
N MET A 339 18.38 -1.22 4.05
CA MET A 339 19.72 -1.26 3.45
C MET A 339 20.84 -1.12 4.46
N VAL A 340 20.52 -0.74 5.71
CA VAL A 340 21.52 -0.61 6.78
C VAL A 340 22.20 -1.94 7.10
N GLN A 341 21.44 -3.04 7.14
CA GLN A 341 22.02 -4.34 7.46
C GLN A 341 22.94 -4.90 6.35
N PRO A 342 22.54 -4.91 5.06
CA PRO A 342 23.45 -5.22 3.96
C PRO A 342 24.69 -4.32 3.92
N ALA A 343 24.55 -3.02 4.21
CA ALA A 343 25.68 -2.09 4.28
C ALA A 343 26.68 -2.45 5.41
N MET A 344 26.18 -2.81 6.60
CA MET A 344 27.04 -3.28 7.70
C MET A 344 27.79 -4.56 7.33
N GLN A 345 27.12 -5.50 6.64
CA GLN A 345 27.73 -6.74 6.16
C GLN A 345 28.79 -6.48 5.08
N ALA A 346 28.52 -5.59 4.13
CA ALA A 346 29.47 -5.20 3.09
C ALA A 346 30.72 -4.53 3.69
N ALA A 347 30.55 -3.61 4.64
CA ALA A 347 31.65 -2.96 5.33
C ALA A 347 32.48 -3.96 6.16
N ALA A 348 31.84 -4.95 6.78
CA ALA A 348 32.55 -6.02 7.50
C ALA A 348 33.36 -6.92 6.55
N ALA A 349 32.82 -7.26 5.38
CA ALA A 349 33.52 -8.04 4.37
C ALA A 349 34.75 -7.28 3.83
N LEU A 350 34.57 -6.01 3.46
CA LEU A 350 35.64 -5.14 2.95
C LEU A 350 36.74 -4.86 3.98
N ALA A 351 36.43 -4.86 5.27
CA ALA A 351 37.43 -4.74 6.33
C ALA A 351 38.43 -5.91 6.34
N LEU A 352 37.99 -7.12 5.97
CA LEU A 352 38.88 -8.28 5.79
C LEU A 352 39.88 -8.09 4.64
N GLU A 353 39.56 -7.20 3.70
CA GLU A 353 40.42 -6.79 2.57
C GLU A 353 41.25 -5.53 2.90
N GLY A 354 41.20 -5.04 4.15
CA GLY A 354 41.92 -3.85 4.59
C GLY A 354 41.25 -2.52 4.24
N VAL A 355 39.95 -2.52 3.92
CA VAL A 355 39.17 -1.33 3.58
C VAL A 355 38.21 -0.99 4.72
N GLU A 356 38.48 0.10 5.43
CA GLU A 356 37.76 0.50 6.63
C GLU A 356 36.72 1.58 6.31
N LEU A 357 35.46 1.18 6.15
CA LEU A 357 34.35 2.09 5.84
C LEU A 357 33.52 2.46 7.06
N ALA A 358 33.17 3.74 7.19
CA ALA A 358 32.13 4.15 8.11
C ALA A 358 30.77 3.65 7.61
N VAL A 359 29.83 3.38 8.52
CA VAL A 359 28.45 3.04 8.16
C VAL A 359 27.51 3.90 9.00
N MET A 360 26.66 4.66 8.31
CA MET A 360 25.64 5.51 8.89
C MET A 360 24.26 4.89 8.66
N ASN A 361 23.49 4.71 9.74
CA ASN A 361 22.03 4.62 9.63
C ASN A 361 21.50 6.03 9.40
N ALA A 362 21.03 6.31 8.19
CA ALA A 362 20.47 7.60 7.84
C ALA A 362 19.18 7.88 8.61
N ARG A 363 18.31 6.86 8.76
CA ARG A 363 16.95 6.83 9.35
C ARG A 363 15.94 7.92 8.93
N PHE A 364 16.39 9.08 8.46
CA PHE A 364 15.60 10.16 7.90
C PHE A 364 16.04 10.42 6.45
N ALA A 365 15.09 10.32 5.51
CA ALA A 365 15.28 10.86 4.17
C ALA A 365 14.98 12.36 4.13
N LYS A 366 14.17 12.85 5.08
CA LYS A 366 13.87 14.26 5.29
C LYS A 366 13.46 14.53 6.73
N PRO A 367 14.06 15.53 7.41
CA PRO A 367 15.30 16.21 7.04
C PRO A 367 16.51 15.27 7.13
N LEU A 368 17.55 15.53 6.32
CA LEU A 368 18.82 14.81 6.41
C LEU A 368 19.62 15.24 7.65
N ASP A 369 20.48 14.35 8.16
CA ASP A 369 21.51 14.72 9.13
C ASP A 369 22.69 15.36 8.42
N GLY A 370 22.54 16.64 8.06
CA GLY A 370 23.54 17.38 7.29
C GLY A 370 24.91 17.41 7.98
N GLU A 371 24.93 17.58 9.31
CA GLU A 371 26.17 17.62 10.09
C GLU A 371 26.95 16.30 9.99
N LEU A 372 26.28 15.16 10.18
CA LEU A 372 26.94 13.86 10.13
C LEU A 372 27.37 13.51 8.70
N ILE A 373 26.55 13.80 7.70
CA ILE A 373 26.88 13.54 6.29
C ILE A 373 28.11 14.35 5.87
N VAL A 374 28.15 15.65 6.20
CA VAL A 374 29.31 16.53 5.93
C VAL A 374 30.57 16.02 6.63
N ALA A 375 30.46 15.58 7.89
CA ALA A 375 31.59 15.01 8.61
C ALA A 375 32.14 13.74 7.94
N LEU A 376 31.26 12.89 7.40
CA LEU A 376 31.63 11.66 6.69
C LEU A 376 32.16 11.93 5.27
N ALA A 377 31.72 13.02 4.64
CA ALA A 377 32.18 13.44 3.32
C ALA A 377 33.70 13.71 3.27
N GLY A 378 34.31 14.05 4.43
CA GLY A 378 35.76 14.23 4.57
C GLY A 378 36.61 12.99 4.23
N CYS A 379 36.01 11.80 4.15
CA CYS A 379 36.70 10.57 3.72
C CYS A 379 36.86 10.46 2.19
N GLY A 380 36.27 11.37 1.40
CA GLY A 380 36.44 11.45 -0.06
C GLY A 380 35.56 10.51 -0.90
N LEU A 381 35.06 9.42 -0.31
CA LEU A 381 34.11 8.48 -0.93
C LEU A 381 32.86 8.33 -0.06
N LEU A 382 31.69 8.60 -0.64
CA LEU A 382 30.38 8.32 -0.06
C LEU A 382 29.62 7.32 -0.93
N VAL A 383 28.98 6.34 -0.28
CA VAL A 383 28.10 5.37 -0.95
C VAL A 383 26.72 5.45 -0.34
N THR A 384 25.72 5.88 -1.10
CA THR A 384 24.33 5.91 -0.64
C THR A 384 23.63 4.61 -1.03
N VAL A 385 22.89 3.99 -0.12
CA VAL A 385 22.16 2.74 -0.39
C VAL A 385 20.71 2.88 0.02
N GLU A 386 19.80 2.76 -0.95
CA GLU A 386 18.36 2.90 -0.74
C GLU A 386 17.56 1.81 -1.46
N GLU A 387 16.46 1.36 -0.83
CA GLU A 387 15.49 0.45 -1.46
C GLU A 387 14.38 1.27 -2.13
N ASN A 388 14.77 2.10 -3.10
CA ASN A 388 13.94 3.06 -3.83
C ASN A 388 14.58 3.34 -5.20
N ALA A 389 13.83 3.94 -6.12
CA ALA A 389 14.36 4.46 -7.37
C ALA A 389 15.45 5.51 -7.12
N LEU A 390 16.52 5.47 -7.92
CA LEU A 390 17.64 6.42 -7.81
C LEU A 390 17.22 7.86 -8.12
N GLN A 391 16.27 8.03 -9.04
CA GLN A 391 15.75 9.34 -9.45
C GLN A 391 14.94 9.96 -8.32
N GLY A 392 15.43 11.08 -7.78
CA GLY A 392 14.76 11.85 -6.73
C GLY A 392 14.85 11.26 -5.32
N GLY A 393 15.42 10.05 -5.17
CA GLY A 393 15.52 9.32 -3.90
C GLY A 393 16.53 9.90 -2.90
N PHE A 394 16.86 9.10 -1.89
CA PHE A 394 17.79 9.44 -0.80
C PHE A 394 19.18 9.83 -1.32
N GLY A 395 19.72 9.08 -2.28
CA GLY A 395 21.04 9.38 -2.85
C GLY A 395 21.08 10.71 -3.58
N THR A 396 19.96 11.13 -4.18
CA THR A 396 19.84 12.47 -4.80
C THR A 396 19.77 13.56 -3.72
N ALA A 397 19.06 13.32 -2.62
CA ALA A 397 19.02 14.26 -1.49
C ALA A 397 20.41 14.52 -0.89
N VAL A 398 21.25 13.48 -0.80
CA VAL A 398 22.64 13.63 -0.35
C VAL A 398 23.45 14.46 -1.35
N LEU A 399 23.25 14.27 -2.66
CA LEU A 399 23.93 15.09 -3.68
C LEU A 399 23.54 16.56 -3.59
N GLU A 400 22.24 16.86 -3.39
CA GLU A 400 21.74 18.22 -3.17
C GLU A 400 22.43 18.86 -1.96
N LEU A 401 22.47 18.15 -0.82
CA LEU A 401 23.17 18.62 0.38
C LEU A 401 24.67 18.88 0.13
N LEU A 402 25.37 18.00 -0.59
CA LEU A 402 26.79 18.18 -0.87
C LEU A 402 27.04 19.40 -1.77
N GLU A 403 26.14 19.67 -2.71
CA GLU A 403 26.20 20.86 -3.57
C GLU A 403 26.00 22.14 -2.74
N GLU A 404 24.97 22.17 -1.88
CA GLU A 404 24.68 23.29 -0.97
C GLU A 404 25.83 23.58 0.01
N GLN A 405 26.61 22.55 0.37
CA GLN A 405 27.78 22.66 1.25
C GLN A 405 29.10 22.86 0.51
N GLU A 406 29.07 23.08 -0.81
CA GLU A 406 30.26 23.26 -1.67
C GLU A 406 31.24 22.06 -1.64
N LEU A 407 30.72 20.85 -1.42
CA LEU A 407 31.46 19.57 -1.35
C LEU A 407 31.30 18.71 -2.61
N SER A 408 31.08 19.33 -3.77
CA SER A 408 30.83 18.63 -5.05
C SER A 408 32.01 17.77 -5.55
N SER A 409 33.22 17.94 -4.97
CA SER A 409 34.39 17.13 -5.29
C SER A 409 34.39 15.74 -4.65
N VAL A 410 33.50 15.48 -3.70
CA VAL A 410 33.38 14.17 -3.04
C VAL A 410 32.85 13.16 -4.05
N GLN A 411 33.52 12.01 -4.17
CA GLN A 411 33.04 10.93 -5.02
C GLN A 411 31.81 10.29 -4.36
N VAL A 412 30.69 10.29 -5.08
CA VAL A 412 29.44 9.67 -4.61
C VAL A 412 29.05 8.51 -5.52
N VAL A 413 28.84 7.35 -4.91
CA VAL A 413 28.27 6.16 -5.56
C VAL A 413 26.85 5.99 -5.04
N ARG A 414 25.87 5.93 -5.93
CA ARG A 414 24.47 5.72 -5.54
C ARG A 414 24.02 4.33 -5.92
N LEU A 415 23.54 3.57 -4.94
CA LEU A 415 23.00 2.23 -5.08
C LEU A 415 21.51 2.28 -4.73
N GLY A 416 20.69 1.85 -5.68
CA GLY A 416 19.23 1.86 -5.62
C GLY A 416 18.68 1.24 -6.90
N PHE A 417 17.36 1.29 -7.09
CA PHE A 417 16.75 0.74 -8.30
C PHE A 417 16.92 1.70 -9.49
N PRO A 418 17.21 1.17 -10.70
CA PRO A 418 17.34 1.97 -11.92
C PRO A 418 15.98 2.52 -12.38
N ASP A 419 16.01 3.34 -13.43
CA ASP A 419 14.81 3.90 -14.08
C ASP A 419 14.11 2.84 -14.97
N SER A 420 13.61 1.80 -14.32
CA SER A 420 12.87 0.71 -14.95
C SER A 420 11.91 0.06 -13.96
N PHE A 421 10.82 -0.51 -14.47
CA PHE A 421 9.98 -1.37 -13.66
C PHE A 421 10.71 -2.66 -13.31
N ILE A 422 10.66 -3.04 -12.04
CA ILE A 422 11.33 -4.23 -11.52
C ILE A 422 10.35 -5.40 -11.59
N GLU A 423 10.72 -6.46 -12.27
CA GLU A 423 9.86 -7.63 -12.44
C GLU A 423 9.59 -8.38 -11.12
N GLN A 424 8.70 -9.36 -11.19
CA GLN A 424 8.41 -10.26 -10.06
C GLN A 424 9.58 -11.21 -9.79
N GLY A 425 9.81 -11.52 -8.52
CA GLY A 425 10.85 -12.46 -8.07
C GLY A 425 10.92 -12.52 -6.55
N GLU A 426 11.73 -13.40 -5.98
CA GLU A 426 11.97 -13.38 -4.54
C GLU A 426 12.73 -12.10 -4.14
N GLN A 427 12.37 -11.48 -3.01
CA GLN A 427 12.96 -10.18 -2.63
C GLN A 427 14.49 -10.21 -2.53
N ALA A 428 15.05 -11.31 -2.03
CA ALA A 428 16.50 -11.47 -1.91
C ALA A 428 17.17 -11.59 -3.28
N GLU A 429 16.55 -12.30 -4.22
CA GLU A 429 17.05 -12.44 -5.60
C GLU A 429 16.98 -11.10 -6.33
N LEU A 430 15.88 -10.36 -6.19
CA LEU A 430 15.75 -9.01 -6.74
C LEU A 430 16.84 -8.09 -6.16
N LYS A 431 17.02 -8.07 -4.84
CA LYS A 431 18.06 -7.23 -4.22
C LYS A 431 19.46 -7.58 -4.71
N ALA A 432 19.81 -8.87 -4.80
CA ALA A 432 21.10 -9.30 -5.33
C ALA A 432 21.28 -8.94 -6.81
N ALA A 433 20.23 -9.13 -7.63
CA ALA A 433 20.25 -8.82 -9.06
C ALA A 433 20.53 -7.34 -9.34
N TYR A 434 20.09 -6.43 -8.45
CA TYR A 434 20.34 -4.98 -8.56
C TYR A 434 21.49 -4.48 -7.65
N GLY A 435 22.29 -5.38 -7.07
CA GLY A 435 23.46 -5.02 -6.27
C GLY A 435 23.16 -4.40 -4.89
N LEU A 436 21.96 -4.62 -4.36
CA LEU A 436 21.48 -4.11 -3.06
C LEU A 436 21.67 -5.11 -1.92
N ASP A 437 22.29 -6.26 -2.18
CA ASP A 437 22.76 -7.18 -1.15
C ASP A 437 24.20 -6.84 -0.71
N ALA A 438 24.68 -7.50 0.34
CA ALA A 438 26.01 -7.21 0.89
C ALA A 438 27.15 -7.42 -0.13
N ALA A 439 27.01 -8.41 -1.01
CA ALA A 439 28.00 -8.72 -2.04
C ALA A 439 28.03 -7.64 -3.13
N GLY A 440 26.87 -7.23 -3.64
CA GLY A 440 26.73 -6.18 -4.66
C GLY A 440 27.17 -4.81 -4.15
N ILE A 441 26.87 -4.46 -2.90
CA ILE A 441 27.35 -3.22 -2.26
C ILE A 441 28.88 -3.25 -2.18
N ALA A 442 29.46 -4.34 -1.68
CA ALA A 442 30.91 -4.48 -1.57
C ALA A 442 31.59 -4.38 -2.95
N GLU A 443 31.03 -5.03 -3.97
CA GLU A 443 31.58 -4.99 -5.32
C GLU A 443 31.52 -3.58 -5.94
N SER A 444 30.39 -2.89 -5.79
CA SER A 444 30.26 -1.50 -6.24
C SER A 444 31.31 -0.57 -5.63
N ILE A 445 31.64 -0.79 -4.36
CA ILE A 445 32.70 -0.04 -3.67
C ILE A 445 34.08 -0.40 -4.22
N ARG A 446 34.38 -1.69 -4.48
CA ARG A 446 35.66 -2.10 -5.07
C ARG A 446 35.86 -1.39 -6.42
N GLN A 447 34.84 -1.38 -7.27
CA GLN A 447 34.88 -0.73 -8.59
C GLN A 447 35.11 0.77 -8.48
N ALA A 448 34.39 1.45 -7.58
CA ALA A 448 34.54 2.87 -7.36
C ALA A 448 35.95 3.27 -6.90
N ARG A 449 36.61 2.44 -6.08
CA ARG A 449 37.98 2.70 -5.58
C ARG A 449 39.07 2.54 -6.64
N VAL A 450 38.85 1.73 -7.69
CA VAL A 450 39.80 1.57 -8.80
C VAL A 450 39.51 2.51 -9.98
N GLY A 451 38.62 3.50 -9.80
CA GLY A 451 38.31 4.51 -10.82
C GLY A 451 37.37 4.03 -11.92
N GLN A 452 36.64 2.92 -11.71
CA GLN A 452 35.57 2.48 -12.61
C GLN A 452 34.23 3.06 -12.12
N HIS A 453 33.46 3.66 -13.03
CA HIS A 453 32.12 4.17 -12.69
C HIS A 453 31.16 3.00 -12.41
N THR A 454 30.39 3.17 -11.33
CA THR A 454 29.18 2.42 -10.91
C THR A 454 28.93 1.08 -11.63
N TRP A 455 29.12 -0.01 -10.90
CA TRP A 455 28.61 -1.32 -11.30
C TRP A 455 27.08 -1.31 -11.16
N ILE A 456 26.39 -1.10 -12.27
CA ILE A 456 25.03 -1.59 -12.43
C ILE A 456 25.22 -2.92 -13.17
N PRO A 457 24.92 -4.09 -12.59
CA PRO A 457 24.92 -5.32 -13.37
C PRO A 457 24.03 -5.08 -14.59
N GLU A 458 24.47 -5.52 -15.79
CA GLU A 458 23.52 -5.70 -16.89
C GLU A 458 22.51 -6.73 -16.42
N VAL A 459 21.40 -6.25 -15.84
CA VAL A 459 20.27 -7.09 -15.51
C VAL A 459 19.62 -7.40 -16.84
N ASP A 460 20.07 -8.48 -17.47
CA ASP A 460 19.35 -9.03 -18.60
C ASP A 460 17.94 -9.36 -18.07
N ALA A 461 16.93 -8.62 -18.54
CA ALA A 461 15.54 -8.83 -18.13
C ALA A 461 15.09 -10.28 -18.41
N ALA A 462 15.82 -11.04 -19.24
CA ALA A 462 15.62 -12.46 -19.49
C ALA A 462 16.30 -13.42 -18.46
N ALA A 463 17.16 -12.91 -17.56
CA ALA A 463 17.97 -13.71 -16.63
C ALA A 463 17.40 -13.81 -15.20
N VAL A 464 16.30 -13.12 -14.89
CA VAL A 464 15.51 -13.44 -13.69
C VAL A 464 14.83 -14.78 -13.97
N PRO A 465 15.04 -15.84 -13.16
CA PRO A 465 14.48 -17.15 -13.44
C PRO A 465 12.96 -17.02 -13.50
N ALA A 466 12.40 -17.20 -14.70
CA ALA A 466 10.97 -17.40 -14.86
C ALA A 466 10.57 -18.55 -13.95
N SER A 467 9.73 -18.29 -12.95
CA SER A 467 9.17 -19.35 -12.12
C SER A 467 8.57 -20.42 -13.04
N ASP A 468 8.88 -21.70 -12.77
CA ASP A 468 8.49 -22.89 -13.57
C ASP A 468 6.97 -23.08 -13.82
N SER A 469 6.13 -22.12 -13.48
CA SER A 469 4.75 -22.03 -13.97
C SER A 469 4.74 -21.62 -15.44
N LYS A 470 4.91 -22.59 -16.34
CA LYS A 470 4.54 -22.42 -17.76
C LYS A 470 3.11 -21.86 -17.82
N PRO A 471 2.88 -20.70 -18.48
CA PRO A 471 1.54 -20.35 -18.90
C PRO A 471 1.05 -21.46 -19.85
N ALA A 472 -0.17 -21.95 -19.65
CA ALA A 472 -0.81 -22.80 -20.65
C ALA A 472 -0.82 -22.04 -21.99
N PRO A 473 -0.49 -22.68 -23.12
CA PRO A 473 -0.43 -21.99 -24.40
C PRO A 473 -1.82 -21.43 -24.73
N TYR A 474 -1.89 -20.11 -24.87
CA TYR A 474 -3.07 -19.44 -25.40
C TYR A 474 -3.08 -19.71 -26.92
N ASP A 475 -4.06 -20.50 -27.36
CA ASP A 475 -4.23 -20.87 -28.76
C ASP A 475 -4.75 -19.64 -29.52
N SER A 476 -3.84 -18.86 -30.09
CA SER A 476 -4.19 -17.70 -30.90
C SER A 476 -4.69 -18.17 -32.28
N GLN A 477 -6.00 -18.40 -32.41
CA GLN A 477 -6.62 -18.35 -33.73
C GLN A 477 -6.64 -16.89 -34.22
N PRO A 478 -6.20 -16.60 -35.45
CA PRO A 478 -6.25 -15.25 -35.98
C PRO A 478 -7.71 -14.83 -36.23
N ALA A 479 -8.12 -13.73 -35.61
CA ALA A 479 -9.40 -13.07 -35.89
C ALA A 479 -9.44 -12.69 -37.38
N GLN A 480 -10.32 -13.34 -38.14
CA GLN A 480 -10.61 -12.96 -39.51
C GLN A 480 -11.48 -11.70 -39.51
N GLY A 481 -10.95 -10.63 -40.10
CA GLY A 481 -11.68 -9.63 -40.88
C GLY A 481 -12.71 -8.77 -40.17
N LEU A 482 -12.27 -7.63 -39.61
CA LEU A 482 -13.11 -6.43 -39.55
C LEU A 482 -12.66 -5.48 -40.66
N ALA A 483 -13.56 -5.17 -41.58
CA ALA A 483 -13.33 -4.26 -42.70
C ALA A 483 -13.17 -2.80 -42.20
N PRO A 484 -12.32 -1.98 -42.84
CA PRO A 484 -12.16 -0.59 -42.45
C PRO A 484 -13.40 0.23 -42.81
N ILE A 485 -13.89 1.01 -41.84
CA ILE A 485 -14.92 2.03 -42.05
C ILE A 485 -14.30 3.16 -42.88
N SER A 486 -14.77 3.31 -44.11
CA SER A 486 -14.45 4.42 -45.00
C SER A 486 -15.01 5.73 -44.43
N THR A 487 -14.14 6.70 -44.23
CA THR A 487 -14.51 8.11 -44.04
C THR A 487 -14.60 8.77 -45.42
N GLU A 488 -15.79 8.76 -46.02
CA GLU A 488 -16.12 9.70 -47.08
C GLU A 488 -17.03 10.77 -46.51
N GLY A 489 -16.59 12.02 -46.61
CA GLY A 489 -17.40 13.19 -46.32
C GLY A 489 -18.37 13.52 -47.44
N GLY A 490 -19.33 14.39 -47.13
CA GLY A 490 -20.21 15.01 -48.11
C GLY A 490 -21.30 15.85 -47.45
N ASP A 491 -21.08 17.18 -47.52
CA ASP A 491 -21.98 18.34 -47.43
C ASP A 491 -22.85 18.61 -46.19
#